data_AF-A0A9E4FM80-F1
#
_entry.id   AF-A0A9E4FM80-F1
#
_cell.length_a   1.000
_cell.length_b   1.000
_cell.length_c   1.000
_cell.angle_alpha   90.00
_cell.angle_beta   90.00
_cell.angle_gamma   90.00
#
_symmetry.space_group_name_H-M   'P 1'
#
loop_
_entity.id
_entity.type
_entity.pdbx_description
1 polymer ?
#
loop_
_entity_poly.entity_id
_entity_poly.type
_entity_poly.pdbx_seq_one_letter_code
_entity_poly.pdbx_strand_id
1 'polypeptide(L)'
;MSQQPTDPNERLSGTLLGGIRNLLESLHDLSAPFAIAGFIGLIVGLVFWGLIPDLRVFAYLLLGLGGGLLIVSMTISFRSVGRAATSRPGRYGVNTAIMIAAFLAIAGLVNFLAFENVWRWDSTATKQFELAPRTQQLLDNLAEPVEARVFFPS
;
A
#
# COMPACT_ATOMS: atom_id res chain seq x y z
N MET A 1 6.19 -49.67 -46.38
CA MET A 1 5.95 -49.26 -44.97
C MET A 1 7.30 -49.27 -44.26
N SER A 2 8.06 -48.19 -44.38
CA SER A 2 9.34 -48.01 -43.68
C SER A 2 9.07 -47.32 -42.35
N GLN A 3 9.07 -48.11 -41.27
CA GLN A 3 9.00 -47.58 -39.92
C GLN A 3 10.34 -46.91 -39.61
N GLN A 4 10.30 -45.59 -39.45
CA GLN A 4 11.46 -44.78 -39.11
C GLN A 4 11.80 -45.00 -37.62
N PRO A 5 13.03 -45.38 -37.27
CA PRO A 5 13.43 -45.51 -35.88
C PRO A 5 13.49 -44.09 -35.30
N THR A 6 12.47 -43.74 -34.50
CA THR A 6 12.48 -42.47 -33.77
C THR A 6 13.44 -42.63 -32.60
N ASP A 7 14.53 -41.89 -32.64
CA ASP A 7 15.54 -41.94 -31.60
C ASP A 7 14.88 -41.63 -30.24
N PRO A 8 15.13 -42.42 -29.18
CA PRO A 8 14.53 -42.18 -27.87
C PRO A 8 14.73 -40.74 -27.37
N ASN A 9 15.84 -40.14 -27.76
CA ASN A 9 16.23 -38.78 -27.42
C ASN A 9 15.38 -37.72 -28.13
N GLU A 10 14.84 -37.98 -29.33
CA GLU A 10 13.95 -37.05 -30.03
C GLU A 10 12.56 -37.02 -29.38
N ARG A 11 12.08 -38.17 -28.91
CA ARG A 11 10.82 -38.28 -28.15
C ARG A 11 10.91 -37.58 -26.80
N LEU A 12 12.00 -37.82 -26.06
CA LEU A 12 12.29 -37.14 -24.80
C LEU A 12 12.40 -35.63 -25.00
N SER A 13 13.12 -35.19 -26.04
CA SER A 13 13.24 -33.76 -26.35
C SER A 13 11.88 -33.14 -26.68
N GLY A 14 11.03 -33.80 -27.48
CA GLY A 14 9.68 -33.33 -27.78
C GLY A 14 8.77 -33.20 -26.55
N THR A 15 8.82 -34.19 -25.64
CA THR A 15 8.03 -34.17 -24.40
C THR A 15 8.57 -33.17 -23.37
N LEU A 16 9.89 -33.05 -23.22
CA LEU A 16 10.53 -32.09 -22.32
C LEU A 16 10.32 -30.65 -22.79
N LEU A 17 10.49 -30.39 -24.09
CA LEU A 17 10.22 -29.08 -24.69
C LEU A 17 8.73 -28.72 -24.61
N GLY A 18 7.84 -29.68 -24.82
CA GLY A 18 6.40 -29.51 -24.63
C GLY A 18 6.04 -29.19 -23.18
N GLY A 19 6.65 -29.90 -22.22
CA GLY A 19 6.48 -29.64 -20.79
C GLY A 19 6.95 -28.25 -20.37
N ILE A 20 8.14 -27.83 -20.83
CA ILE A 20 8.68 -26.48 -20.58
C ILE A 20 7.80 -25.39 -21.20
N ARG A 21 7.28 -25.62 -22.42
CA ARG A 21 6.37 -24.69 -23.08
C ARG A 21 5.04 -24.56 -22.34
N ASN A 22 4.46 -25.67 -21.89
CA ASN A 22 3.21 -25.66 -21.12
C ASN A 22 3.38 -24.95 -19.77
N LEU A 23 4.54 -25.10 -19.13
CA LEU A 23 4.89 -24.33 -17.93
C LEU A 23 4.97 -22.83 -18.25
N LEU A 24 5.75 -22.44 -19.27
CA LEU A 24 5.87 -21.03 -19.68
C LEU A 24 4.51 -20.38 -20.01
N GLU A 25 3.60 -21.12 -20.65
CA GLU A 25 2.25 -20.63 -20.94
C GLU A 25 1.40 -20.49 -19.66
N SER A 26 1.47 -21.45 -18.73
CA SER A 26 0.82 -21.29 -17.41
C SER A 26 1.36 -20.07 -16.65
N LEU A 27 2.66 -19.80 -16.70
CA LEU A 27 3.27 -18.63 -16.05
C LEU A 27 2.75 -17.29 -16.61
N HIS A 28 2.41 -17.25 -17.91
CA HIS A 28 1.78 -16.08 -18.51
C HIS A 28 0.35 -15.87 -17.98
N ASP A 29 -0.46 -16.93 -17.89
CA ASP A 29 -1.84 -16.82 -17.38
C ASP A 29 -1.88 -16.43 -15.89
N LEU A 30 -0.90 -16.86 -15.10
CA LEU A 30 -0.71 -16.47 -13.71
C LEU A 30 -0.27 -15.00 -13.53
N SER A 31 0.18 -14.31 -14.58
CA SER A 31 0.63 -12.90 -14.46
C SER A 31 -0.50 -11.94 -14.08
N ALA A 32 -1.75 -12.25 -14.45
CA ALA A 32 -2.92 -11.42 -14.17
C ALA A 32 -3.30 -11.37 -12.67
N PRO A 33 -3.48 -12.50 -11.96
CA PRO A 33 -3.74 -12.47 -10.52
C PRO A 33 -2.57 -11.90 -9.72
N PHE A 34 -1.32 -12.14 -10.13
CA PHE A 34 -0.15 -11.52 -9.49
C PHE A 34 -0.10 -10.00 -9.68
N ALA A 35 -0.54 -9.48 -10.83
CA ALA A 35 -0.64 -8.03 -11.05
C ALA A 35 -1.64 -7.39 -10.08
N ILE A 36 -2.82 -8.02 -9.94
CA ILE A 36 -3.89 -7.52 -9.07
C ILE A 36 -3.44 -7.57 -7.61
N ALA A 37 -2.88 -8.71 -7.17
CA ALA A 37 -2.35 -8.85 -5.82
C ALA A 37 -1.23 -7.85 -5.52
N GLY A 38 -0.30 -7.64 -6.47
CA GLY A 38 0.76 -6.65 -6.36
C GLY A 38 0.25 -5.21 -6.28
N PHE A 39 -0.74 -4.86 -7.09
CA PHE A 39 -1.37 -3.54 -7.09
C PHE A 39 -2.10 -3.26 -5.77
N ILE A 40 -2.88 -4.23 -5.28
CA ILE A 40 -3.54 -4.13 -3.97
C ILE A 40 -2.50 -3.98 -2.86
N GLY A 41 -1.45 -4.81 -2.89
CA GLY A 41 -0.34 -4.74 -1.92
C GLY A 41 0.34 -3.37 -1.90
N LEU A 42 0.58 -2.77 -3.07
CA LEU A 42 1.13 -1.41 -3.16
C LEU A 42 0.20 -0.37 -2.55
N ILE A 43 -1.10 -0.43 -2.85
CA ILE A 43 -2.06 0.54 -2.30
C ILE A 43 -2.10 0.42 -0.77
N VAL A 44 -2.22 -0.80 -0.24
CA VAL A 44 -2.28 -1.04 1.21
C VAL A 44 -0.98 -0.62 1.88
N GLY A 45 0.18 -0.94 1.29
CA GLY A 45 1.48 -0.51 1.79
C GLY A 45 1.63 1.02 1.82
N LEU A 46 1.16 1.71 0.78
CA LEU A 46 1.23 3.17 0.69
C LEU A 46 0.31 3.84 1.72
N VAL A 47 -0.89 3.29 1.94
CA VAL A 47 -1.80 3.73 3.01
C VAL A 47 -1.12 3.59 4.37
N PHE A 48 -0.53 2.43 4.67
CA PHE A 48 0.10 2.18 5.97
C PHE A 48 1.29 3.09 6.20
N TRP A 49 2.10 3.34 5.17
CA TRP A 49 3.25 4.24 5.25
C TRP A 49 2.85 5.68 5.59
N GLY A 50 1.74 6.17 5.01
CA GLY A 50 1.27 7.55 5.18
C GLY A 50 0.38 7.80 6.39
N LEU A 51 -0.44 6.83 6.83
CA LEU A 51 -1.44 7.02 7.89
C LEU A 51 -1.02 6.51 9.27
N ILE A 52 -0.12 5.52 9.35
CA ILE A 52 0.18 4.85 10.62
C ILE A 52 1.70 4.76 10.83
N PRO A 53 2.30 5.73 11.56
CA PRO A 53 3.74 5.76 11.80
C PRO A 53 4.29 4.49 12.47
N ASP A 54 3.50 3.85 13.34
CA ASP A 54 3.90 2.65 14.08
C ASP A 54 4.02 1.40 13.18
N LEU A 55 3.38 1.39 12.01
CA LEU A 55 3.38 0.25 11.08
C LEU A 55 4.35 0.44 9.89
N ARG A 56 5.25 1.43 9.94
CA ARG A 56 6.16 1.76 8.81
C ARG A 56 7.01 0.58 8.33
N VAL A 57 7.45 -0.30 9.23
CA VAL A 57 8.23 -1.50 8.86
C VAL A 57 7.37 -2.46 8.01
N PHE A 58 6.13 -2.70 8.41
CA PHE A 58 5.18 -3.51 7.63
C PHE A 58 4.80 -2.84 6.32
N ALA A 59 4.69 -1.51 6.31
CA ALA A 59 4.42 -0.73 5.11
C ALA A 59 5.52 -0.91 4.05
N TYR A 60 6.80 -0.82 4.44
CA TYR A 60 7.92 -1.07 3.52
C TYR A 60 7.96 -2.50 2.99
N LEU A 61 7.62 -3.50 3.82
CA LEU A 61 7.51 -4.89 3.38
C LEU A 61 6.41 -5.07 2.33
N LEU A 62 5.22 -4.52 2.58
CA LEU A 62 4.10 -4.58 1.62
C LEU A 62 4.41 -3.83 0.33
N LEU A 63 5.03 -2.66 0.42
CA LEU A 63 5.46 -1.88 -0.75
C LEU A 63 6.52 -2.65 -1.57
N GLY A 64 7.50 -3.25 -0.91
CA GLY A 64 8.53 -4.06 -1.55
C GLY A 64 7.95 -5.30 -2.24
N LEU A 65 7.09 -6.06 -1.54
CA LEU A 65 6.43 -7.24 -2.09
C LEU A 65 5.50 -6.87 -3.25
N GLY A 66 4.59 -5.92 -3.03
CA GLY A 66 3.63 -5.47 -4.03
C GLY A 66 4.31 -4.89 -5.27
N GLY A 67 5.37 -4.09 -5.06
CA GLY A 67 6.19 -3.54 -6.13
C GLY A 67 6.93 -4.61 -6.91
N GLY A 68 7.53 -5.59 -6.22
CA GLY A 68 8.19 -6.73 -6.86
C GLY A 68 7.24 -7.55 -7.72
N LEU A 69 6.05 -7.88 -7.20
CA LEU A 69 4.99 -8.58 -7.92
C LEU A 69 4.53 -7.81 -9.16
N LEU A 70 4.37 -6.49 -9.06
CA LEU A 70 4.01 -5.66 -10.21
C LEU A 70 5.11 -5.59 -11.25
N ILE A 71 6.38 -5.46 -10.86
CA ILE A 71 7.51 -5.45 -11.80
C ILE A 71 7.53 -6.76 -12.57
N VAL A 72 7.46 -7.90 -11.88
CA VAL A 72 7.43 -9.23 -12.50
C VAL A 72 6.27 -9.35 -13.50
N SER A 73 5.06 -8.97 -13.08
CA SER A 73 3.88 -8.99 -13.94
C SER A 73 4.03 -8.06 -15.15
N MET A 74 4.60 -6.87 -14.96
CA MET A 74 4.83 -5.89 -16.02
C MET A 74 5.85 -6.39 -17.06
N THR A 75 6.91 -7.09 -16.64
CA THR A 75 7.87 -7.71 -17.57
C THR A 75 7.24 -8.80 -18.43
N ILE A 76 6.30 -9.57 -17.89
CA ILE A 76 5.61 -10.66 -18.61
C ILE A 76 4.53 -10.08 -19.55
N SER A 77 3.83 -9.03 -19.12
CA SER A 77 2.59 -8.54 -19.75
C SER A 77 2.68 -7.09 -20.29
N PHE A 78 3.88 -6.58 -20.59
CA PHE A 78 4.09 -5.17 -20.98
C PHE A 78 3.16 -4.67 -22.10
N ARG A 79 2.93 -5.50 -23.12
CA ARG A 79 2.11 -5.16 -24.30
C ARG A 79 0.61 -5.27 -24.06
N SER A 80 0.16 -6.12 -23.13
CA SER A 80 -1.26 -6.24 -22.77
C SER A 80 -1.66 -5.13 -21.80
N VAL A 81 -0.80 -4.78 -20.84
CA VAL A 81 -1.04 -3.69 -19.88
C VAL A 81 -1.15 -2.32 -20.58
N GLY A 82 -0.25 -1.99 -21.51
CA GLY A 82 -0.33 -0.72 -22.24
C GLY A 82 -1.57 -0.59 -23.14
N ARG A 83 -2.00 -1.70 -23.77
CA ARG A 83 -3.24 -1.75 -24.55
C ARG A 83 -4.47 -1.68 -23.66
N ALA A 84 -4.45 -2.34 -22.50
CA ALA A 84 -5.51 -2.26 -21.52
C ALA A 84 -5.69 -0.83 -21.03
N ALA A 85 -4.62 -0.13 -20.64
CA ALA A 85 -4.68 1.27 -20.18
C ALA A 85 -5.22 2.25 -21.23
N THR A 86 -4.92 2.02 -22.52
CA THR A 86 -5.37 2.90 -23.62
C THR A 86 -6.78 2.54 -24.12
N SER A 87 -7.29 1.37 -23.76
CA SER A 87 -8.63 0.91 -24.15
C SER A 87 -9.74 1.76 -23.51
N ARG A 88 -10.94 1.77 -24.11
CA ARG A 88 -12.12 2.47 -23.57
C ARG A 88 -12.39 2.10 -22.09
N PRO A 89 -12.41 0.81 -21.69
CA PRO A 89 -12.55 0.42 -20.29
C PRO A 89 -11.36 0.84 -19.42
N GLY A 90 -10.13 0.74 -19.93
CA GLY A 90 -8.93 1.07 -19.14
C GLY A 90 -8.80 2.53 -18.78
N ARG A 91 -9.30 3.44 -19.63
CA ARG A 91 -9.37 4.87 -19.31
C ARG A 91 -10.19 5.15 -18.05
N TYR A 92 -11.29 4.42 -17.83
CA TYR A 92 -12.06 4.52 -16.59
C TYR A 92 -11.27 3.99 -15.40
N GLY A 93 -10.52 2.90 -15.57
CA GLY A 93 -9.62 2.36 -14.54
C GLY A 93 -8.53 3.35 -14.12
N VAL A 94 -7.91 4.04 -15.09
CA VAL A 94 -6.92 5.09 -14.83
C VAL A 94 -7.53 6.26 -14.07
N ASN A 95 -8.72 6.72 -14.45
CA ASN A 95 -9.40 7.80 -13.73
C ASN A 95 -9.72 7.42 -12.28
N THR A 96 -10.21 6.20 -12.05
CA THR A 96 -10.46 5.69 -10.69
C THR A 96 -9.16 5.60 -9.88
N ALA A 97 -8.05 5.15 -10.49
CA ALA A 97 -6.75 5.10 -9.82
C ALA A 97 -6.26 6.50 -9.41
N ILE A 98 -6.43 7.50 -10.27
CA ILE A 98 -6.11 8.92 -9.97
C ILE A 98 -6.95 9.40 -8.78
N MET A 99 -8.26 9.11 -8.77
CA MET A 99 -9.15 9.48 -7.66
C MET A 99 -8.72 8.84 -6.33
N ILE A 100 -8.39 7.55 -6.33
CA ILE A 100 -7.91 6.84 -5.14
C ILE A 100 -6.59 7.45 -4.65
N ALA A 101 -5.65 7.71 -5.56
CA ALA A 101 -4.39 8.34 -5.22
C ALA A 101 -4.58 9.74 -4.60
N ALA A 102 -5.47 10.55 -5.18
CA ALA A 102 -5.82 11.87 -4.66
C ALA A 102 -6.45 11.79 -3.26
N PHE A 103 -7.39 10.86 -3.04
CA PHE A 103 -7.98 10.62 -1.73
C PHE A 103 -6.94 10.23 -0.68
N LEU A 104 -6.03 9.31 -1.02
CA LEU A 104 -4.95 8.89 -0.12
C LEU A 104 -3.96 10.00 0.19
N ALA A 105 -3.63 10.84 -0.80
CA ALA A 105 -2.77 12.01 -0.60
C ALA A 105 -3.40 13.01 0.37
N ILE A 106 -4.69 13.31 0.22
CA ILE A 106 -5.43 14.18 1.14
C ILE A 106 -5.47 13.56 2.54
N ALA A 107 -5.80 12.27 2.66
CA ALA A 107 -5.83 11.58 3.95
C ALA A 107 -4.47 11.60 4.66
N GLY A 108 -3.37 11.39 3.91
CA GLY A 108 -2.01 11.51 4.42
C GLY A 108 -1.66 12.93 4.85
N LEU A 109 -2.06 13.95 4.09
CA LEU A 109 -1.85 15.36 4.47
C LEU A 109 -2.63 15.71 5.75
N VAL A 110 -3.87 15.27 5.86
CA VAL A 110 -4.68 15.44 7.08
C VAL A 110 -4.03 14.73 8.26
N ASN A 111 -3.54 13.50 8.08
CA ASN A 111 -2.84 12.74 9.12
C ASN A 111 -1.55 13.46 9.56
N PHE A 112 -0.77 13.98 8.60
CA PHE A 112 0.44 14.75 8.87
C PHE A 112 0.15 16.03 9.66
N LEU A 113 -0.83 16.82 9.22
CA LEU A 113 -1.27 18.03 9.92
C LEU A 113 -1.82 17.73 11.32
N ALA A 114 -2.52 16.60 11.49
CA ALA A 114 -3.01 16.13 12.79
C ALA A 114 -1.90 15.61 13.71
N PHE A 115 -0.75 15.18 13.16
CA PHE A 115 0.42 14.81 13.94
C PHE A 115 1.18 16.04 14.46
N GLU A 116 1.29 17.09 13.65
CA GLU A 116 1.94 18.35 14.07
C GLU A 116 1.05 19.20 14.99
N ASN A 117 -0.27 19.22 14.76
CA ASN A 117 -1.24 19.81 15.67
C ASN A 117 -1.92 18.70 16.46
N VAL A 118 -1.46 18.47 17.69
CA VAL A 118 -2.24 17.75 18.71
C VAL A 118 -3.46 18.61 19.08
N TRP A 119 -4.39 18.80 18.13
CA TRP A 119 -5.70 19.38 18.40
C TRP A 119 -6.47 18.32 19.19
N ARG A 120 -6.28 18.36 20.50
CA ARG A 120 -6.83 17.40 21.46
C ARG A 120 -8.33 17.67 21.58
N TRP A 121 -9.10 17.22 20.59
CA TRP A 121 -10.55 17.20 20.68
C TRP A 121 -10.93 16.15 21.74
N ASP A 122 -11.15 16.60 22.97
CA ASP A 122 -11.63 15.75 24.06
C ASP A 122 -13.08 15.33 23.75
N SER A 123 -13.21 14.17 23.10
CA SER A 123 -14.50 13.55 22.76
C SER A 123 -15.19 12.91 23.98
N THR A 124 -14.61 13.04 25.17
CA THR A 124 -15.21 12.56 26.42
C THR A 124 -16.32 13.53 26.84
N ALA A 125 -17.49 13.02 27.21
CA ALA A 125 -18.68 13.80 27.56
C ALA A 125 -18.49 14.83 28.69
N THR A 126 -17.34 14.82 29.37
CA THR A 126 -17.05 15.58 30.59
C THR A 126 -15.83 16.51 30.52
N LYS A 127 -15.15 16.67 29.37
CA LYS A 127 -14.03 17.64 29.20
C LYS A 127 -13.02 17.63 30.35
N GLN A 128 -12.62 16.44 30.78
CA GLN A 128 -11.94 16.22 32.07
C GLN A 128 -10.50 16.74 32.08
N PHE A 129 -9.97 17.06 30.89
CA PHE A 129 -8.62 17.55 30.69
C PHE A 129 -8.57 19.06 30.37
N GLU A 130 -9.71 19.76 30.37
CA GLU A 130 -9.76 21.23 30.34
C GLU A 130 -9.79 21.77 31.78
N LEU A 131 -8.99 22.81 32.08
CA LEU A 131 -9.08 23.48 33.38
C LEU A 131 -10.48 24.08 33.55
N ALA A 132 -11.15 23.74 34.65
CA ALA A 132 -12.45 24.32 34.98
C ALA A 132 -12.38 25.86 34.95
N PRO A 133 -13.42 26.57 34.46
CA PRO A 133 -13.41 28.03 34.31
C PRO A 133 -13.06 28.77 35.61
N ARG A 134 -13.46 28.19 36.74
CA ARG A 134 -13.15 28.67 38.10
C ARG A 134 -11.65 28.63 38.42
N THR A 135 -10.93 27.61 37.96
CA THR A 135 -9.50 27.46 38.22
C THR A 135 -8.67 28.44 37.41
N GLN A 136 -9.08 28.73 36.17
CA GLN A 136 -8.44 29.76 35.34
C GLN A 136 -8.54 31.15 35.99
N GLN A 137 -9.74 31.52 36.45
CA GLN A 137 -9.95 32.80 37.13
C GLN A 137 -9.17 32.93 38.46
N LEU A 138 -8.90 31.83 39.16
CA LEU A 138 -8.09 31.85 40.38
C LEU A 138 -6.59 31.99 40.07
N LEU A 139 -6.11 31.42 38.97
CA LEU A 139 -4.72 31.57 38.51
C LEU A 139 -4.45 32.98 37.97
N ASP A 140 -5.41 33.58 37.25
CA ASP A 140 -5.28 34.94 36.70
C ASP A 140 -5.23 36.03 37.77
N ASN A 141 -5.80 35.78 38.95
CA ASN A 141 -5.84 36.73 40.07
C ASN A 141 -4.73 36.49 41.11
N LEU A 142 -3.78 35.60 40.84
CA LEU A 142 -2.70 35.30 41.77
C LEU A 142 -1.55 36.30 41.62
N ALA A 143 -1.25 37.04 42.68
CA ALA A 143 -0.27 38.14 42.67
C ALA A 143 1.20 37.67 42.58
N GLU A 144 1.46 36.37 42.71
CA GLU A 144 2.80 35.79 42.79
C GLU A 144 2.99 34.70 41.71
N PRO A 145 4.13 34.67 41.01
CA PRO A 145 4.34 33.76 39.88
C PRO A 145 4.38 32.30 40.34
N VAL A 146 3.60 31.44 39.68
CA VAL A 146 3.52 30.01 39.97
C VAL A 146 4.49 29.22 39.09
N GLU A 147 5.41 28.49 39.71
CA GLU A 147 6.36 27.59 39.03
C GLU A 147 5.79 26.15 39.01
N ALA A 148 5.51 25.61 37.82
CA ALA A 148 5.08 24.22 37.65
C ALA A 148 6.25 23.34 37.19
N ARG A 149 6.75 22.46 38.08
CA ARG A 149 7.74 21.44 37.73
C ARG A 149 7.07 20.13 37.39
N VAL A 150 7.30 19.65 36.16
CA VAL A 150 6.80 18.36 35.66
C VAL A 150 7.95 17.36 35.63
N PHE A 151 7.73 16.19 36.23
CA PHE A 151 8.67 15.08 36.19
C PHE A 151 8.17 14.02 35.21
N PHE A 152 8.99 13.70 34.21
CA PHE A 152 8.71 12.63 33.26
C PHE A 152 9.53 11.39 33.65
N PRO A 153 8.94 10.17 33.64
CA PRO A 153 9.70 8.94 33.82
C PRO A 153 10.66 8.76 32.63
N SER A 154 11.90 8.39 32.95
CA SER A 154 12.96 8.02 31.99
C SER A 154 12.79 6.61 31.45
#